data_AF-A0A971ZTR4-F1
#
_entry.id   AF-A0A971ZTR4-F1
#
_cell.length_a   1.000
_cell.length_b   1.000
_cell.length_c   1.000
_cell.angle_alpha   90.00
_cell.angle_beta   90.00
_cell.angle_gamma   90.00
#
_symmetry.space_group_name_H-M   'P 1'
#
loop_
_entity.id
_entity.type
_entity.pdbx_description
1 polymer ?
#
loop_
_entity_poly.entity_id
_entity_poly.type
_entity_poly.pdbx_seq_one_letter_code
_entity_poly.pdbx_strand_id
1 'polypeptide(L)'
;MTLDSDNPYLPPNVMQKPMADHRSVVGTVFFAINIIVAAFLIFISVVAVVLPESPYSFLGGIMLLPPAACAAIMEWVAWYRRGHVLERVLGGLCLGVAALVAFGVISGVAEALQDTWPEGFEWFVGIGLAITSYFVACGAWRVSHSVQRGLGQRPRKSKP
;
A
#
# COMPACT_ATOMS: atom_id res chain seq x y z
N MET A 1 -14.79 -11.45 34.20
CA MET A 1 -16.16 -11.50 33.66
C MET A 1 -16.26 -12.75 32.79
N THR A 2 -16.73 -13.84 33.37
CA THR A 2 -17.01 -15.09 32.65
C THR A 2 -18.36 -14.92 31.97
N LEU A 3 -18.38 -14.97 30.64
CA LEU A 3 -19.63 -14.98 29.88
C LEU A 3 -20.32 -16.31 30.18
N ASP A 4 -21.51 -16.20 30.75
CA ASP A 4 -22.41 -17.30 31.07
C ASP A 4 -22.77 -18.04 29.76
N SER A 5 -22.29 -19.27 29.61
CA SER A 5 -22.43 -20.06 28.38
C SER A 5 -23.86 -20.52 28.11
N ASP A 6 -24.76 -20.32 29.08
CA ASP A 6 -26.08 -20.94 29.11
C ASP A 6 -27.21 -19.96 28.77
N ASN A 7 -26.91 -18.75 28.29
CA ASN A 7 -27.95 -17.79 27.92
C ASN A 7 -28.56 -18.12 26.53
N PRO A 8 -29.83 -18.59 26.48
CA PRO A 8 -30.47 -19.06 25.25
C PRO A 8 -30.95 -17.93 24.32
N TYR A 9 -30.83 -16.67 24.76
CA TYR A 9 -31.21 -15.48 23.97
C TYR A 9 -30.05 -14.86 23.20
N LEU A 10 -28.83 -15.41 23.31
CA LEU A 10 -27.72 -14.98 22.49
C LEU A 10 -27.93 -15.48 21.05
N PRO A 11 -27.97 -14.59 20.04
CA PRO A 11 -27.97 -15.02 18.66
C PRO A 11 -26.74 -15.92 18.41
N PRO A 12 -26.86 -16.99 17.61
CA PRO A 12 -25.74 -17.91 17.33
C PRO A 12 -24.51 -17.24 16.70
N ASN A 13 -24.64 -15.97 16.28
CA ASN A 13 -23.58 -15.15 15.71
C ASN A 13 -22.85 -14.25 16.74
N VAL A 14 -23.20 -14.29 18.03
CA VAL A 14 -22.52 -13.49 19.08
C VAL A 14 -21.54 -14.33 19.89
N MET A 15 -21.28 -15.59 19.48
CA MET A 15 -19.98 -16.18 19.75
C MET A 15 -18.94 -15.36 18.99
N GLN A 16 -18.55 -14.23 19.60
CA GLN A 16 -17.31 -13.54 19.35
C GLN A 16 -16.25 -14.62 19.45
N LYS A 17 -15.90 -15.19 18.29
CA LYS A 17 -14.66 -15.89 18.10
C LYS A 17 -13.65 -14.97 18.77
N PRO A 18 -12.97 -15.39 19.86
CA PRO A 18 -11.93 -14.54 20.43
C PRO A 18 -11.08 -14.17 19.22
N MET A 19 -10.96 -12.86 18.97
CA MET A 19 -9.94 -12.37 18.05
C MET A 19 -8.65 -12.80 18.72
N ALA A 20 -8.24 -14.05 18.50
CA ALA A 20 -6.93 -14.54 18.82
C ALA A 20 -6.06 -13.67 17.93
N ASP A 21 -5.58 -12.60 18.56
CA ASP A 21 -4.96 -11.44 17.97
C ASP A 21 -3.52 -11.81 17.60
N HIS A 22 -3.37 -12.92 16.88
CA HIS A 22 -2.16 -13.18 16.12
C HIS A 22 -2.18 -12.28 14.90
N ARG A 23 -2.01 -10.97 15.15
CA ARG A 23 -1.44 -10.08 14.16
C ARG A 23 -0.14 -10.73 13.75
N SER A 24 -0.07 -11.21 12.52
CA SER A 24 1.21 -11.61 11.96
C SER A 24 2.16 -10.42 12.14
N VAL A 25 3.25 -10.62 12.88
CA VAL A 25 4.27 -9.58 13.12
C VAL A 25 4.69 -8.97 11.79
N VAL A 26 4.83 -9.82 10.77
CA VAL A 26 5.12 -9.45 9.38
C VAL A 26 4.07 -8.51 8.80
N GLY A 27 2.78 -8.76 9.02
CA GLY A 27 1.70 -7.88 8.53
C GLY A 27 1.70 -6.51 9.21
N THR A 28 2.06 -6.45 10.49
CA THR A 28 2.15 -5.17 11.22
C THR A 28 3.38 -4.36 10.78
N VAL A 29 4.49 -5.03 10.48
CA VAL A 29 5.70 -4.39 9.93
C VAL A 29 5.42 -3.81 8.53
N PHE A 30 4.77 -4.56 7.64
CA PHE A 30 4.37 -4.04 6.33
C PHE A 30 3.41 -2.85 6.44
N PHE A 31 2.45 -2.90 7.36
CA PHE A 31 1.56 -1.77 7.64
C PHE A 31 2.35 -0.53 8.07
N ALA A 32 3.27 -0.66 9.03
CA ALA A 32 4.06 0.45 9.53
C ALA A 32 4.93 1.07 8.43
N ILE A 33 5.63 0.24 7.64
CA ILE A 33 6.47 0.72 6.54
C ILE A 33 5.62 1.41 5.46
N ASN A 34 4.49 0.81 5.06
CA ASN A 34 3.62 1.43 4.05
C ASN A 34 3.06 2.77 4.50
N ILE A 35 2.67 2.91 5.76
CA ILE A 35 2.20 4.20 6.30
C ILE A 35 3.32 5.23 6.35
N ILE A 36 4.53 4.86 6.78
CA ILE A 36 5.68 5.77 6.81
C ILE A 36 6.01 6.25 5.39
N VAL A 37 6.13 5.32 4.43
CA VAL A 37 6.43 5.66 3.04
C VAL A 37 5.32 6.51 2.42
N ALA A 38 4.05 6.18 2.67
CA ALA A 38 2.93 6.99 2.18
C ALA A 38 2.93 8.41 2.80
N ALA A 39 3.26 8.55 4.08
CA ALA A 39 3.38 9.86 4.73
C ALA A 39 4.52 10.69 4.11
N PHE A 40 5.67 10.07 3.83
CA PHE A 40 6.77 10.74 3.10
C PHE A 40 6.35 11.18 1.69
N LEU A 41 5.66 10.30 0.94
CA LEU A 41 5.18 10.66 -0.40
C LEU A 41 4.18 11.81 -0.36
N ILE A 42 3.23 11.79 0.60
CA ILE A 42 2.27 12.89 0.79
C ILE A 42 3.01 14.18 1.12
N PHE A 43 3.97 14.14 2.03
CA PHE A 43 4.76 15.32 2.41
C PHE A 43 5.49 15.92 1.20
N ILE A 44 6.22 15.09 0.43
CA ILE A 44 6.96 15.53 -0.76
C ILE A 44 5.98 16.08 -1.80
N SER A 45 4.85 15.40 -2.04
CA SER A 45 3.82 15.88 -2.95
C SER A 45 3.25 17.24 -2.53
N VAL A 46 3.00 17.48 -1.25
CA VAL A 46 2.54 18.78 -0.74
C VAL A 46 3.61 19.84 -0.96
N VAL A 47 4.88 19.56 -0.67
CA VAL A 47 5.99 20.49 -0.93
C VAL A 47 6.05 20.85 -2.41
N ALA A 48 5.97 19.86 -3.31
CA ALA A 48 6.00 20.07 -4.76
C ALA A 48 4.80 20.88 -5.29
N VAL A 49 3.67 20.87 -4.59
CA VAL A 49 2.48 21.66 -4.93
C VAL A 49 2.56 23.09 -4.38
N VAL A 50 3.07 23.27 -3.16
CA VAL A 50 3.13 24.58 -2.48
C VAL A 50 4.31 25.41 -2.96
N LEU A 51 5.45 24.77 -3.26
CA LEU A 51 6.67 25.40 -3.73
C LEU A 51 7.12 24.74 -5.04
N PRO A 52 6.37 24.92 -6.16
CA PRO A 52 6.72 24.30 -7.41
C PRO A 52 7.95 24.98 -8.04
N GLU A 53 9.03 24.22 -8.19
CA GLU A 53 10.23 24.66 -8.92
C GLU A 53 10.03 24.55 -10.44
N SER A 54 9.22 23.59 -10.90
CA SER A 54 8.90 23.40 -12.31
C SER A 54 7.42 23.02 -12.51
N PRO A 55 6.84 23.23 -13.71
CA PRO A 55 5.48 22.76 -14.00
C PRO A 55 5.35 21.24 -13.90
N TYR A 56 6.43 20.50 -14.15
CA TYR A 56 6.48 19.05 -14.00
C TYR A 56 6.48 18.60 -12.54
N SER A 57 7.20 19.30 -11.66
CA SER A 57 7.17 19.03 -10.21
C SER A 57 5.78 19.24 -9.63
N PHE A 58 5.11 20.32 -10.04
CA PHE A 58 3.73 20.61 -9.65
C PHE A 58 2.76 19.51 -10.10
N LEU A 59 2.81 19.12 -11.38
CA LEU A 59 1.94 18.10 -11.94
C LEU A 59 2.19 16.73 -11.30
N GLY A 60 3.46 16.38 -11.08
CA GLY A 60 3.87 15.16 -10.37
C GLY A 60 3.35 15.14 -8.93
N GLY A 61 3.44 16.27 -8.22
CA GLY A 61 2.88 16.44 -6.89
C GLY A 61 1.38 16.17 -6.84
N ILE A 62 0.60 16.79 -7.74
CA ILE A 62 -0.85 16.59 -7.84
C ILE A 62 -1.20 15.16 -8.24
N MET A 63 -0.47 14.56 -9.17
CA MET A 63 -0.77 13.20 -9.63
C MET A 63 -0.45 12.15 -8.58
N LEU A 64 0.60 12.34 -7.77
CA LEU A 64 1.03 11.38 -6.76
C LEU A 64 0.24 11.49 -5.44
N LEU A 65 -0.26 12.68 -5.11
CA LEU A 65 -0.94 12.95 -3.83
C LEU A 65 -2.19 12.07 -3.61
N PRO A 66 -3.19 12.01 -4.53
CA PRO A 66 -4.38 11.19 -4.32
C PRO A 66 -4.08 9.69 -4.23
N PRO A 67 -3.25 9.08 -5.11
CA PRO A 67 -2.85 7.68 -4.99
C PRO A 67 -2.15 7.37 -3.66
N ALA A 68 -1.24 8.24 -3.19
CA ALA A 68 -0.56 8.05 -1.92
C ALA A 68 -1.52 8.14 -0.73
N ALA A 69 -2.42 9.12 -0.72
CA ALA A 69 -3.45 9.27 0.32
C ALA A 69 -4.43 8.08 0.32
N CYS A 70 -4.90 7.66 -0.85
CA CYS A 70 -5.76 6.48 -1.00
C CYS A 70 -5.05 5.21 -0.52
N ALA A 71 -3.77 5.04 -0.85
CA ALA A 71 -2.97 3.90 -0.37
C ALA A 71 -2.88 3.88 1.16
N ALA A 72 -2.62 5.03 1.80
CA ALA A 72 -2.56 5.13 3.27
C ALA A 72 -3.91 4.80 3.93
N ILE A 73 -5.01 5.35 3.42
CA ILE A 73 -6.37 5.08 3.94
C ILE A 73 -6.71 3.59 3.76
N MET A 74 -6.45 3.03 2.58
CA MET A 74 -6.73 1.64 2.30
C MET A 74 -5.88 0.69 3.13
N GLU A 75 -4.62 1.03 3.40
CA GLU A 75 -3.72 0.27 4.27
C GLU A 75 -4.25 0.25 5.71
N TRP A 76 -4.73 1.41 6.20
CA TRP A 76 -5.40 1.52 7.49
C TRP A 76 -6.67 0.67 7.57
N VAL A 77 -7.53 0.75 6.55
CA VAL A 77 -8.77 -0.04 6.50
C VAL A 77 -8.46 -1.54 6.37
N ALA A 78 -7.43 -1.92 5.63
CA ALA A 78 -7.00 -3.32 5.48
C ALA A 78 -6.49 -3.90 6.79
N TRP A 79 -5.69 -3.13 7.51
CA TRP A 79 -5.21 -3.50 8.82
C TRP A 79 -6.36 -3.66 9.83
N TYR A 80 -7.36 -2.77 9.79
CA TYR A 80 -8.53 -2.83 10.68
C TYR A 80 -9.52 -3.95 10.34
N ARG A 81 -9.85 -4.14 9.05
CA ARG A 81 -10.95 -5.05 8.60
C ARG A 81 -10.50 -6.46 8.21
N ARG A 82 -9.20 -6.73 8.03
CA ARG A 82 -8.63 -8.07 7.70
C ARG A 82 -9.29 -8.79 6.50
N GLY A 83 -9.74 -8.04 5.48
CA GLY A 83 -10.44 -8.61 4.32
C GLY A 83 -9.51 -9.02 3.16
N HIS A 84 -9.67 -10.23 2.61
CA HIS A 84 -8.85 -10.73 1.51
C HIS A 84 -9.00 -9.98 0.17
N VAL A 85 -10.22 -9.51 -0.14
CA VAL A 85 -10.46 -8.68 -1.33
C VAL A 85 -9.70 -7.36 -1.22
N LEU A 86 -9.55 -6.86 0.00
CA LEU A 86 -8.87 -5.61 0.27
C LEU A 86 -7.36 -5.74 0.05
N GLU A 87 -6.75 -6.88 0.40
CA GLU A 87 -5.33 -7.16 0.10
C GLU A 87 -5.01 -7.09 -1.41
N ARG A 88 -5.95 -7.52 -2.28
CA ARG A 88 -5.79 -7.42 -3.75
C ARG A 88 -5.81 -6.00 -4.26
N VAL A 89 -6.82 -5.23 -3.83
CA VAL A 89 -6.97 -3.83 -4.24
C VAL A 89 -5.75 -3.02 -3.75
N LEU A 90 -5.30 -3.30 -2.54
CA LEU A 90 -4.12 -2.71 -1.94
C LEU A 90 -2.84 -3.06 -2.71
N GLY A 91 -2.69 -4.31 -3.16
CA GLY A 91 -1.59 -4.72 -4.04
C GLY A 91 -1.60 -3.97 -5.37
N GLY A 92 -2.77 -3.79 -5.99
CA GLY A 92 -2.93 -2.98 -7.20
C GLY A 92 -2.59 -1.50 -6.99
N LEU A 93 -3.01 -0.92 -5.86
CA LEU A 93 -2.65 0.44 -5.48
C LEU A 93 -1.14 0.61 -5.27
N CYS A 94 -0.48 -0.33 -4.59
CA CYS A 94 0.98 -0.33 -4.45
C CYS A 94 1.68 -0.32 -5.81
N LEU A 95 1.23 -1.13 -6.77
CA LEU A 95 1.79 -1.15 -8.12
C LEU A 95 1.53 0.16 -8.87
N GLY A 96 0.35 0.76 -8.71
CA GLY A 96 0.02 2.07 -9.28
C GLY A 96 0.93 3.18 -8.74
N VAL A 97 1.12 3.23 -7.41
CA VAL A 97 2.05 4.17 -6.77
C VAL A 97 3.49 3.93 -7.26
N ALA A 98 3.92 2.66 -7.37
CA ALA A 98 5.24 2.35 -7.91
C ALA A 98 5.44 2.88 -9.33
N ALA A 99 4.43 2.76 -10.20
CA ALA A 99 4.48 3.25 -11.57
C ALA A 99 4.58 4.78 -11.62
N LEU A 100 3.85 5.49 -10.77
CA LEU A 100 3.91 6.95 -10.67
C LEU A 100 5.26 7.43 -10.13
N VAL A 101 5.79 6.78 -9.09
CA VAL A 101 7.11 7.10 -8.55
C VAL A 101 8.19 6.83 -9.60
N ALA A 102 8.12 5.69 -10.30
CA ALA A 102 9.05 5.37 -11.39
C ALA A 102 8.98 6.41 -12.51
N PHE A 103 7.78 6.83 -12.88
CA PHE A 103 7.60 7.91 -13.87
C PHE A 103 8.24 9.21 -13.40
N GLY A 104 8.04 9.62 -12.14
CA GLY A 104 8.66 10.80 -11.55
C GLY A 104 10.19 10.73 -11.51
N VAL A 105 10.76 9.56 -11.23
CA VAL A 105 12.21 9.35 -11.30
C VAL A 105 12.70 9.48 -12.75
N ILE A 106 12.02 8.87 -13.71
CA ILE A 106 12.37 8.94 -15.14
C ILE A 106 12.28 10.39 -15.65
N SER A 107 11.24 11.14 -15.29
CA SER A 107 11.10 12.55 -15.68
C SER A 107 12.20 13.39 -15.05
N GLY A 108 12.52 13.20 -13.77
CA GLY A 108 13.62 13.90 -13.11
C GLY A 108 14.99 13.58 -13.72
N VAL A 109 15.21 12.33 -14.14
CA VAL A 109 16.43 11.95 -14.88
C VAL A 109 16.48 12.62 -16.24
N ALA A 110 15.36 12.68 -16.96
CA ALA A 110 15.29 13.34 -18.27
C ALA A 110 15.59 14.84 -18.18
N GLU A 111 15.12 15.52 -17.14
CA GLU A 111 15.43 16.92 -16.85
C GLU A 111 16.92 17.10 -16.48
N ALA A 112 17.45 16.25 -15.60
CA ALA A 112 18.86 16.32 -15.19
C ALA A 112 19.87 15.99 -16.30
N LEU A 113 19.44 15.35 -17.40
CA LEU A 113 20.27 15.17 -18.59
C LEU A 113 20.34 16.43 -19.47
N GLN A 114 19.40 17.36 -19.31
CA GLN A 114 19.33 18.61 -20.07
C GLN A 114 20.05 19.77 -19.37
N ASP A 115 20.07 19.75 -18.03
CA ASP A 115 20.75 20.75 -17.20
C ASP A 115 22.00 20.18 -16.49
N THR A 116 22.80 21.07 -15.92
CA THR A 116 23.99 20.72 -15.12
C THR A 116 23.62 19.78 -13.97
N TRP A 117 24.36 18.69 -13.78
CA TRP A 117 24.14 17.67 -12.75
C TRP A 117 23.84 18.28 -11.37
N PRO A 118 22.60 18.19 -10.86
CA PRO A 118 22.22 18.81 -9.60
C PRO A 118 22.88 18.12 -8.40
N GLU A 119 23.25 18.90 -7.37
CA GLU A 119 23.69 18.33 -6.10
C GLU A 119 22.57 17.48 -5.49
N GLY A 120 22.88 16.23 -5.12
CA GLY A 120 21.91 15.31 -4.53
C GLY A 120 21.08 14.48 -5.52
N PHE A 121 21.34 14.59 -6.83
CA PHE A 121 20.65 13.80 -7.86
C PHE A 121 20.79 12.28 -7.66
N GLU A 122 21.96 11.80 -7.24
CA GLU A 122 22.20 10.38 -6.93
C GLU A 122 21.29 9.87 -5.80
N TRP A 123 21.10 10.69 -4.77
CA TRP A 123 20.20 10.37 -3.65
C TRP A 123 18.75 10.35 -4.09
N PHE A 124 18.34 11.29 -4.93
CA PHE A 124 16.99 11.30 -5.51
C PHE A 124 16.71 10.01 -6.30
N VAL A 125 17.61 9.62 -7.20
CA VAL A 125 17.46 8.39 -8.00
C VAL A 125 17.50 7.15 -7.09
N GLY A 126 18.42 7.09 -6.13
CA GLY A 126 18.56 5.98 -5.19
C GLY A 126 17.31 5.77 -4.33
N ILE A 127 16.79 6.84 -3.73
CA ILE A 127 15.57 6.79 -2.92
C ILE A 127 14.36 6.44 -3.80
N GLY A 128 14.25 7.04 -4.99
CA GLY A 128 13.18 6.77 -5.93
C GLY A 128 13.13 5.29 -6.34
N LEU A 129 14.26 4.71 -6.73
CA LEU A 129 14.36 3.29 -7.07
C LEU A 129 14.09 2.37 -5.88
N ALA A 130 14.56 2.73 -4.67
CA ALA A 130 14.27 1.98 -3.46
C ALA A 130 12.76 1.96 -3.15
N ILE A 131 12.09 3.10 -3.26
CA ILE A 131 10.63 3.21 -3.07
C ILE A 131 9.88 2.42 -4.15
N THR A 132 10.25 2.58 -5.42
CA THR A 132 9.63 1.83 -6.53
C THR A 132 9.79 0.32 -6.34
N SER A 133 11.00 -0.16 -6.09
CA SER A 133 11.26 -1.60 -5.91
C SER A 133 10.52 -2.17 -4.69
N TYR A 134 10.45 -1.41 -3.59
CA TYR A 134 9.66 -1.78 -2.42
C TYR A 134 8.17 -1.94 -2.76
N PHE A 135 7.54 -0.95 -3.41
CA PHE A 135 6.14 -1.03 -3.77
C PHE A 135 5.84 -2.10 -4.81
N VAL A 136 6.75 -2.34 -5.76
CA VAL A 136 6.63 -3.46 -6.72
C VAL A 136 6.68 -4.80 -5.99
N ALA A 137 7.67 -5.01 -5.12
CA ALA A 137 7.81 -6.26 -4.38
C ALA A 137 6.60 -6.50 -3.46
N CYS A 138 6.18 -5.46 -2.71
CA CYS A 138 5.03 -5.53 -1.81
C CYS A 138 3.72 -5.77 -2.57
N GLY A 139 3.49 -5.03 -3.66
CA GLY A 139 2.31 -5.18 -4.52
C GLY A 139 2.23 -6.55 -5.18
N ALA A 140 3.33 -7.01 -5.79
CA ALA A 140 3.41 -8.31 -6.44
C ALA A 140 3.20 -9.47 -5.45
N TRP A 141 3.78 -9.36 -4.24
CA TRP A 141 3.58 -10.35 -3.19
C TRP A 141 2.12 -10.42 -2.75
N ARG A 142 1.46 -9.27 -2.52
CA ARG A 142 0.06 -9.19 -2.11
C ARG A 142 -0.90 -9.74 -3.17
N VAL A 143 -0.66 -9.44 -4.44
CA VAL A 143 -1.44 -9.99 -5.57
C VAL A 143 -1.25 -11.50 -5.68
N SER A 144 -0.01 -11.98 -5.62
CA SER A 144 0.31 -13.41 -5.74
C SER A 144 -0.30 -14.24 -4.61
N HIS A 145 -0.20 -13.76 -3.38
CA HIS A 145 -0.71 -14.48 -2.21
C HIS A 145 -2.24 -14.56 -2.19
N SER A 146 -2.92 -13.53 -2.69
CA SER A 146 -4.38 -13.54 -2.80
C SER A 146 -4.88 -14.36 -4.00
N VAL A 147 -4.07 -14.59 -5.05
CA VAL A 147 -4.34 -15.59 -6.09
C VAL A 147 -4.23 -17.01 -5.54
N GLN A 148 -3.18 -17.33 -4.78
CA GLN A 148 -3.00 -18.66 -4.19
C GLN A 148 -4.14 -19.04 -3.22
N ARG A 149 -4.58 -18.10 -2.36
CA ARG A 149 -5.72 -18.31 -1.45
C ARG A 149 -7.04 -18.53 -2.20
N GLY A 150 -7.26 -17.85 -3.32
CA GLY A 150 -8.45 -18.02 -4.15
C GLY A 150 -8.51 -19.37 -4.87
N LEU A 151 -7.37 -19.94 -5.25
CA LEU A 151 -7.30 -21.26 -5.90
C LEU A 151 -7.51 -22.40 -4.89
N GLY A 152 -7.02 -22.26 -3.66
CA GLY A 152 -7.21 -23.26 -2.59
C GLY A 152 -8.65 -23.38 -2.06
N GLN A 153 -9.51 -22.39 -2.34
CA GLN A 153 -10.90 -22.36 -1.89
C GLN A 153 -11.92 -22.81 -2.93
N ARG A 154 -11.53 -23.24 -4.15
CA ARG A 154 -12.51 -23.80 -5.08
C ARG A 154 -13.03 -25.13 -4.52
N PRO A 155 -14.32 -25.22 -4.10
CA PRO A 155 -14.86 -26.50 -3.69
C PRO A 155 -14.73 -27.46 -4.87
N ARG A 156 -14.10 -28.61 -4.64
CA ARG A 156 -14.19 -29.75 -5.56
C ARG A 156 -15.68 -29.99 -5.74
N LYS A 157 -16.24 -29.58 -6.89
CA LYS A 157 -17.57 -30.01 -7.29
C LYS A 157 -17.50 -31.53 -7.37
N SER A 158 -17.99 -32.22 -6.34
CA SER A 158 -18.27 -33.64 -6.39
C SER A 158 -19.28 -33.81 -7.51
N LYS A 159 -18.85 -34.42 -8.62
CA LYS A 159 -19.78 -34.83 -9.66
C LYS A 159 -20.75 -35.85 -9.04
N PRO A 160 -22.06 -35.74 -9.31
CA PRO A 160 -23.03 -36.78 -8.97
C PRO A 160 -22.74 -38.07 -9.72
#